data_AF-A0A971EMN8-F1
#
_entry.id   AF-A0A971EMN8-F1
#
_cell.length_a   1.000
_cell.length_b   1.000
_cell.length_c   1.000
_cell.angle_alpha   90.00
_cell.angle_beta   90.00
_cell.angle_gamma   90.00
#
_symmetry.space_group_name_H-M   'P 1'
#
loop_
_entity.id
_entity.type
_entity.pdbx_description
1 polymer ?
#
loop_
_entity_poly.entity_id
_entity_poly.type
_entity_poly.pdbx_seq_one_letter_code
_entity_poly.pdbx_strand_id
1 'polypeptide(L)'
;MNTLIIYDSTGYVISQASGSVREPVGVPFMWVEVPQSKYVQSIDVSGEEHTPVFVDLPKSETQLLREENLEIKLALAELAEIITEVVPNG
;
A
#
# COMPACT_ATOMS: atom_id res chain seq x y z
N MET A 1 1.67 1.37 15.46
CA MET A 1 0.89 2.58 15.85
C MET A 1 -0.55 2.27 15.48
N ASN A 2 -1.48 2.35 16.42
CA ASN A 2 -2.86 1.93 16.16
C ASN A 2 -3.65 3.08 15.53
N THR A 3 -4.44 2.75 14.52
CA THR A 3 -5.35 3.65 13.83
C THR A 3 -6.77 3.32 14.27
N LEU A 4 -7.52 4.34 14.70
CA LEU A 4 -8.94 4.23 14.97
C LEU A 4 -9.69 4.24 13.64
N ILE A 5 -10.46 3.18 13.40
CA ILE A 5 -11.31 3.05 12.21
C ILE A 5 -12.76 3.15 12.63
N ILE A 6 -13.52 4.05 12.01
CA ILE A 6 -14.96 4.22 12.18
C ILE A 6 -15.64 3.76 10.89
N TYR A 7 -16.65 2.93 11.01
CA TYR A 7 -17.29 2.28 9.86
C TYR A 7 -18.80 2.10 10.06
N ASP A 8 -19.53 1.88 8.97
CA ASP A 8 -20.97 1.62 9.02
C ASP A 8 -21.32 0.12 9.07
N SER A 9 -22.60 -0.21 9.11
CA SER A 9 -23.09 -1.60 9.15
C SER A 9 -22.83 -2.41 7.88
N THR A 10 -22.34 -1.80 6.81
CA THR A 10 -21.93 -2.49 5.57
C THR A 10 -20.44 -2.75 5.54
N GLY A 11 -19.69 -2.27 6.54
CA GLY A 11 -18.23 -2.36 6.57
C GLY A 11 -17.54 -1.22 5.83
N TYR A 12 -18.27 -0.20 5.39
CA TYR A 12 -17.67 0.96 4.73
C TYR A 12 -16.96 1.84 5.75
N VAL A 13 -15.69 2.16 5.48
CA VAL A 13 -14.89 3.02 6.35
C VAL A 13 -15.29 4.48 6.15
N ILE A 14 -15.85 5.07 7.21
CA ILE A 14 -16.29 6.47 7.25
C ILE A 14 -15.11 7.39 7.59
N SER A 15 -14.27 6.96 8.54
CA SER A 15 -13.17 7.78 9.04
C SER A 15 -12.03 6.93 9.57
N GLN A 16 -10.80 7.41 9.39
CA GLN A 16 -9.58 6.84 9.93
C GLN A 16 -8.80 7.95 10.64
N ALA A 17 -8.33 7.69 11.85
CA ALA A 17 -7.54 8.66 12.60
C ALA A 17 -6.45 7.96 13.42
N SER A 18 -5.28 8.60 13.52
CA SER A 18 -4.14 8.08 14.29
C SER A 18 -3.74 9.06 15.38
N GLY A 19 -3.13 8.55 16.46
CA GLY A 19 -2.66 9.35 17.58
C GLY A 19 -3.68 9.41 18.73
N SER A 20 -3.64 10.48 19.51
CA SER A 20 -4.51 10.67 20.68
C SER A 20 -5.90 11.17 20.27
N VAL A 21 -6.71 10.28 19.75
CA VAL A 21 -8.09 10.55 19.33
C VAL A 21 -9.10 9.94 20.31
N ARG A 22 -10.25 10.60 20.45
CA ARG A 22 -11.34 10.14 21.32
C ARG A 22 -12.13 9.01 20.63
N GLU A 23 -12.48 7.99 21.39
CA GLU A 23 -13.37 6.93 20.93
C GLU A 23 -14.81 7.45 20.69
N PRO A 24 -15.42 7.10 19.56
CA PRO A 24 -16.80 7.47 19.26
C PRO A 24 -17.79 6.80 20.21
N VAL A 25 -18.97 7.40 20.37
CA VAL A 25 -20.09 6.82 21.11
C VAL A 25 -21.27 6.65 20.16
N GLY A 26 -21.83 5.44 20.10
CA GLY A 26 -23.02 5.14 19.30
C GLY A 26 -22.76 4.79 17.82
N VAL A 27 -21.50 4.70 17.39
CA VAL A 27 -21.12 4.21 16.07
C VAL A 27 -20.07 3.09 16.20
N PRO A 28 -20.08 2.09 15.31
CA PRO A 28 -19.05 1.05 15.29
C PRO A 28 -17.65 1.64 15.07
N PHE A 29 -16.68 1.17 15.85
CA PHE A 29 -15.28 1.51 15.66
C PHE A 29 -14.38 0.36 16.12
N MET A 30 -13.14 0.35 15.62
CA MET A 30 -12.11 -0.56 16.09
C MET A 30 -10.72 0.05 15.98
N TRP A 31 -9.80 -0.39 16.84
CA TRP A 31 -8.39 -0.06 16.73
C TRP A 31 -7.68 -1.10 15.85
N VAL A 32 -6.99 -0.64 14.81
CA VAL A 32 -6.30 -1.49 13.86
C VAL A 32 -4.82 -1.15 13.83
N GLU A 33 -3.97 -2.17 13.92
CA GLU A 33 -2.57 -2.05 13.55
C GLU A 33 -2.42 -2.24 12.05
N VAL A 34 -2.16 -1.15 11.33
CA VAL A 34 -2.08 -1.17 9.86
C VAL A 34 -0.65 -1.52 9.44
N PRO A 35 -0.43 -2.56 8.62
CA PRO A 35 0.89 -2.87 8.07
C PRO A 35 1.44 -1.71 7.22
N GLN A 36 2.77 -1.49 7.27
CA GLN A 36 3.42 -0.32 6.68
C GLN A 36 3.18 -0.13 5.16
N SER A 37 2.90 -1.20 4.43
CA SER A 37 2.66 -1.20 2.97
C SER A 37 1.18 -1.32 2.60
N LYS A 38 0.27 -1.21 3.57
CA LYS A 38 -1.17 -1.44 3.35
C LYS A 38 -2.01 -0.29 3.89
N TYR A 39 -3.26 -0.25 3.45
CA TYR A 39 -4.29 0.57 4.07
C TYR A 39 -5.57 -0.24 4.30
N VAL A 40 -6.40 0.20 5.24
CA VAL A 40 -7.71 -0.41 5.50
C VAL A 40 -8.67 0.03 4.41
N GLN A 41 -9.15 -0.92 3.60
CA GLN A 41 -10.12 -0.66 2.54
C GLN A 41 -11.56 -0.71 3.07
N SER A 42 -11.86 -1.73 3.87
CA SER A 42 -13.16 -1.98 4.46
C SER A 42 -13.02 -2.77 5.75
N ILE A 43 -14.13 -2.94 6.46
CA ILE A 43 -14.26 -3.85 7.59
C ILE A 43 -15.17 -4.99 7.15
N ASP A 44 -14.73 -6.23 7.33
CA ASP A 44 -15.60 -7.39 7.21
C ASP A 44 -16.52 -7.46 8.44
N VAL A 45 -17.83 -7.32 8.18
CA VAL A 45 -18.91 -7.33 9.18
C VAL A 45 -19.80 -8.58 9.05
N SER A 46 -19.33 -9.61 8.32
CA SER A 46 -20.11 -10.84 8.08
C SER A 46 -20.20 -11.76 9.31
N GLY A 47 -19.28 -11.61 10.27
CA GLY A 47 -19.25 -12.36 11.52
C GLY A 47 -19.60 -11.51 12.74
N GLU A 48 -19.70 -12.17 13.91
CA GLU A 48 -19.88 -11.48 15.19
C GLU A 48 -18.68 -10.59 15.56
N GLU A 49 -17.48 -11.04 15.17
CA GLU A 49 -16.25 -10.27 15.29
C GLU A 49 -15.92 -9.61 13.96
N HIS A 50 -15.81 -8.28 13.98
CA HIS A 50 -15.49 -7.51 12.79
C HIS A 50 -13.98 -7.51 12.54
N THR A 51 -13.56 -7.66 11.28
CA THR A 51 -12.12 -7.74 10.94
C THR A 51 -11.73 -6.75 9.85
N PRO A 52 -10.54 -6.13 9.91
CA PRO A 52 -10.10 -5.18 8.89
C PRO A 52 -9.67 -5.91 7.61
N VAL A 53 -10.14 -5.41 6.46
CA VAL A 53 -9.71 -5.85 5.15
C VAL A 53 -8.64 -4.89 4.64
N PHE A 54 -7.43 -5.40 4.48
CA PHE A 54 -6.29 -4.63 4.01
C PHE A 54 -6.04 -4.81 2.52
N VAL A 55 -5.68 -3.72 1.85
CA VAL A 55 -5.16 -3.76 0.48
C VAL A 55 -3.83 -3.03 0.40
N ASP A 56 -3.06 -3.34 -0.63
CA ASP A 56 -1.74 -2.75 -0.81
C ASP A 56 -1.84 -1.27 -1.17
N LEU A 57 -0.95 -0.47 -0.59
CA LEU A 57 -0.80 0.93 -0.95
C LEU A 57 -0.39 1.02 -2.43
N PRO A 58 -1.09 1.83 -3.25
CA PRO A 58 -0.65 2.06 -4.62
C PRO A 58 0.73 2.70 -4.59
N LYS A 59 1.59 2.30 -5.52
CA LYS A 59 2.89 2.93 -5.70
C LYS A 59 2.68 4.41 -6.00
N SER A 60 3.45 5.26 -5.35
CA SER A 60 3.49 6.69 -5.72
C SER A 60 4.06 6.86 -7.13
N GLU A 61 3.70 7.96 -7.79
CA GLU A 61 4.28 8.32 -9.09
C GLU A 61 5.82 8.31 -9.05
N THR A 62 6.41 8.80 -7.96
CA THR A 62 7.88 8.79 -7.80
C THR A 62 8.47 7.39 -7.71
N GLN A 63 7.76 6.43 -7.13
CA GLN A 63 8.19 5.03 -7.10
C GLN A 63 8.09 4.41 -8.48
N LEU A 64 6.98 4.63 -9.18
CA LEU A 64 6.79 4.17 -10.56
C LEU A 64 7.89 4.71 -11.48
N LEU A 65 8.16 6.02 -11.43
CA LEU A 65 9.22 6.65 -12.22
C LEU A 65 10.61 6.10 -11.90
N ARG A 66 10.90 5.74 -10.65
CA ARG A 66 12.18 5.11 -10.28
C ARG A 66 12.29 3.70 -10.84
N GLU A 67 11.21 2.93 -10.81
CA GLU A 67 11.17 1.58 -11.37
C GLU A 67 11.35 1.62 -12.89
N GLU A 68 10.64 2.49 -13.59
CA GLU A 68 10.82 2.72 -15.04
C GLU A 68 12.27 3.12 -15.38
N ASN A 69 12.86 4.04 -14.59
CA ASN A 69 14.27 4.41 -14.78
C ASN A 69 15.23 3.25 -14.52
N LEU A 70 14.93 2.38 -13.56
CA LEU A 70 15.74 1.21 -13.25
C LEU A 70 15.67 0.20 -14.41
N GLU A 71 14.47 -0.07 -14.92
CA GLU A 71 14.26 -0.94 -16.08
C GLU A 71 14.99 -0.43 -17.32
N ILE A 72 14.90 0.88 -17.60
CA ILE A 72 15.65 1.51 -18.70
C ILE A 72 17.17 1.34 -18.51
N LYS A 73 17.69 1.56 -17.30
CA LYS A 73 19.13 1.41 -17.02
C LYS A 73 19.60 -0.02 -17.19
N LEU A 74 18.80 -1.00 -16.77
CA LEU A 74 19.11 -2.42 -16.93
C LEU A 74 19.13 -2.82 -18.41
N ALA A 75 18.12 -2.40 -19.18
CA ALA A 75 18.07 -2.65 -20.62
C ALA A 75 19.26 -2.00 -21.37
N LEU A 76 19.65 -0.78 -20.99
CA LEU A 76 20.83 -0.11 -21.55
C LEU A 76 22.13 -0.84 -21.20
N ALA A 77 22.27 -1.37 -19.99
CA ALA A 77 23.44 -2.14 -19.58
C ALA A 77 23.56 -3.45 -20.39
N GLU A 78 22.45 -4.16 -20.57
CA GLU A 78 22.40 -5.39 -21.38
C GLU A 78 22.77 -5.12 -22.84
N LEU A 79 22.24 -4.04 -23.44
CA LEU A 79 22.61 -3.65 -24.81
C LEU A 79 24.09 -3.27 -24.93
N ALA A 80 24.65 -2.57 -23.95
CA ALA A 80 26.05 -2.19 -23.95
C ALA A 80 26.98 -3.42 -23.91
N GLU A 81 26.63 -4.43 -23.10
CA GLU A 81 27.34 -5.70 -23.01
C GLU A 81 27.35 -6.43 -24.36
N ILE A 82 26.19 -6.53 -25.02
CA ILE A 82 26.07 -7.13 -26.36
C ILE A 82 26.96 -6.40 -27.38
N ILE A 83 26.98 -5.07 -27.39
CA ILE A 83 27.82 -4.30 -28.32
C ILE A 83 29.31 -4.57 -28.07
N THR A 84 29.73 -4.68 -26.81
CA THR A 84 31.13 -4.99 -26.47
C THR A 84 31.55 -6.41 -26.85
N GLU A 85 30.63 -7.36 -26.92
CA GLU A 85 30.91 -8.72 -27.40
C GLU A 85 30.93 -8.83 -28.93
N VAL A 86 30.12 -8.03 -29.63
CA VAL A 86 29.95 -8.09 -31.09
C VAL A 86 30.98 -7.23 -31.84
N VAL A 87 31.62 -6.25 -31.20
CA VAL A 87 32.77 -5.53 -31.76
C VAL A 87 34.05 -6.22 -31.27
N PRO A 88 34.70 -7.09 -32.08
CA PRO A 88 35.98 -7.64 -31.67
C PRO A 88 36.96 -6.47 -31.57
N ASN A 89 37.74 -6.43 -30.49
CA ASN A 89 38.92 -5.59 -30.41
C ASN A 89 39.69 -5.72 -31.75
N GLY A 90 39.84 -4.60 -32.45
CA GLY A 90 40.54 -4.54 -33.73
C GLY A 90 41.97 -5.04 -33.64
#